data_AF-A0A919UNP4-F1
#
_entry.id   AF-A0A919UNP4-F1
#
_cell.length_a   1.000
_cell.length_b   1.000
_cell.length_c   1.000
_cell.angle_alpha   90.00
_cell.angle_beta   90.00
_cell.angle_gamma   90.00
#
_symmetry.space_group_name_H-M   'P 1'
#
loop_
_entity.id
_entity.type
_entity.pdbx_description
1 polymer ?
#
loop_
_entity_poly.entity_id
_entity_poly.type
_entity_poly.pdbx_seq_one_letter_code
_entity_poly.pdbx_strand_id
1 'polypeptide(L)'
;MRMSAERLGCASVTWCTSGRFRRLTFMFPPYAAAIRSFSATEEPEDAMGDRTYRVTEIVGTSGESVDAAIRNGIRRAAQTLRHLDWFEVTEVRGHIEDGEVAHFQVGMKVGFRLEDSE
;
A
#
# COMPACT_ATOMS: atom_id res chain seq x y z
N MET A 1 -53.76 22.03 -21.21
CA MET A 1 -54.50 22.69 -22.31
C MET A 1 -53.52 23.57 -23.06
N ARG A 2 -53.55 23.48 -24.41
CA ARG A 2 -52.62 24.00 -25.44
C ARG A 2 -51.42 23.11 -25.81
N MET A 3 -51.62 22.42 -26.93
CA MET A 3 -50.61 21.83 -27.82
C MET A 3 -49.79 22.93 -28.50
N SER A 4 -48.55 22.62 -28.89
CA SER A 4 -48.04 23.03 -30.21
C SER A 4 -46.88 22.13 -30.63
N ALA A 5 -47.08 21.40 -31.71
CA ALA A 5 -46.09 20.56 -32.39
C ALA A 5 -45.94 21.11 -33.80
N GLU A 6 -44.72 21.46 -34.23
CA GLU A 6 -44.45 21.79 -35.63
C GLU A 6 -42.96 21.62 -36.00
N ARG A 7 -42.76 20.93 -37.15
CA ARG A 7 -41.64 20.96 -38.11
C ARG A 7 -40.41 20.10 -37.76
N LEU A 8 -40.25 18.92 -38.39
CA LEU A 8 -39.79 18.65 -39.77
C LEU A 8 -38.37 19.16 -40.06
N GLY A 9 -37.46 18.24 -40.44
CA GLY A 9 -36.39 18.58 -41.38
C GLY A 9 -35.04 17.89 -41.17
N CYS A 10 -34.84 16.76 -41.86
CA CYS A 10 -33.60 16.27 -42.49
C CYS A 10 -32.25 16.91 -42.09
N ALA A 11 -31.38 16.12 -41.47
CA ALA A 11 -29.93 16.30 -41.61
C ALA A 11 -29.44 15.37 -42.74
N SER A 12 -29.16 15.94 -43.92
CA SER A 12 -28.40 15.29 -44.97
C SER A 12 -26.95 15.76 -44.88
N VAL A 13 -26.02 14.85 -44.60
CA VAL A 13 -24.62 15.03 -44.98
C VAL A 13 -24.21 13.79 -45.76
N THR A 14 -24.16 13.97 -47.08
CA THR A 14 -23.71 12.99 -48.06
C THR A 14 -22.19 13.06 -48.10
N TRP A 15 -21.50 11.96 -47.76
CA TRP A 15 -20.08 11.80 -48.07
C TRP A 15 -19.91 10.75 -49.17
N CYS A 16 -19.22 11.16 -50.23
CA CYS A 16 -18.95 10.36 -51.42
C CYS A 16 -17.45 10.06 -51.46
N THR A 17 -17.04 8.85 -51.07
CA THR A 17 -15.72 8.31 -51.44
C THR A 17 -15.80 6.81 -51.70
N SER A 18 -15.55 6.46 -52.97
CA SER A 18 -15.21 5.13 -53.51
C SER A 18 -16.21 3.98 -53.32
N GLY A 19 -16.79 3.56 -54.44
CA GLY A 19 -17.82 2.54 -54.51
C GLY A 19 -17.41 1.13 -54.08
N ARG A 20 -18.45 0.39 -53.70
CA ARG A 20 -18.58 -1.08 -53.57
C ARG A 20 -18.55 -1.64 -52.14
N PHE A 21 -19.76 -1.68 -51.59
CA PHE A 21 -20.44 -2.81 -50.95
C PHE A 21 -19.67 -3.65 -49.90
N ARG A 22 -20.02 -3.41 -48.64
CA ARG A 22 -20.42 -4.47 -47.69
C ARG A 22 -21.31 -3.86 -46.61
N ARG A 23 -22.62 -4.08 -46.72
CA ARG A 23 -23.61 -3.66 -45.72
C ARG A 23 -23.63 -4.69 -44.60
N LEU A 24 -22.81 -4.49 -43.57
CA LEU A 24 -23.06 -5.12 -42.27
C LEU A 24 -24.11 -4.28 -41.54
N THR A 25 -25.17 -4.96 -41.11
CA THR A 25 -26.26 -4.40 -40.31
C THR A 25 -25.72 -3.98 -38.95
N PHE A 26 -25.35 -2.71 -38.80
CA PHE A 26 -25.10 -2.10 -37.50
C PHE A 26 -26.44 -1.65 -36.90
N MET A 27 -27.02 -2.51 -36.07
CA MET A 27 -28.09 -2.14 -35.16
C MET A 27 -27.43 -1.41 -33.97
N PHE A 28 -27.37 -0.08 -34.05
CA PHE A 28 -26.94 0.76 -32.93
C PHE A 28 -28.10 0.87 -31.92
N PRO A 29 -27.91 0.47 -30.64
CA PRO A 29 -28.87 0.77 -29.58
C PRO A 29 -28.79 2.26 -29.21
N PRO A 30 -29.92 2.96 -29.05
CA PRO A 30 -29.96 4.31 -28.50
C PRO A 30 -30.06 4.22 -26.98
N TYR A 31 -28.94 4.12 -26.27
CA TYR A 31 -28.94 4.36 -24.83
C TYR A 31 -27.59 4.94 -24.39
N ALA A 32 -27.45 6.24 -24.60
CA ALA A 32 -26.60 7.03 -23.74
C ALA A 32 -27.17 6.99 -22.31
N ALA A 33 -26.28 7.10 -21.33
CA ALA A 33 -26.52 7.15 -19.89
C ALA A 33 -26.61 5.79 -19.17
N ALA A 34 -25.44 5.20 -18.93
CA ALA A 34 -25.06 4.80 -17.59
C ALA A 34 -23.54 4.56 -17.55
N ILE A 35 -22.79 5.62 -17.21
CA ILE A 35 -21.43 5.46 -16.67
C ILE A 35 -21.62 4.71 -15.35
N ARG A 36 -21.53 3.38 -15.40
CA ARG A 36 -21.60 2.54 -14.20
C ARG A 36 -20.27 2.70 -13.47
N SER A 37 -20.27 3.63 -12.52
CA SER A 37 -19.48 3.63 -11.29
C SER A 37 -18.18 2.82 -11.40
N PHE A 38 -17.11 3.51 -11.77
CA PHE A 38 -15.77 3.10 -11.39
C PHE A 38 -15.75 3.07 -9.86
N SER A 39 -15.82 1.87 -9.30
CA SER A 39 -15.69 1.65 -7.86
C SER A 39 -14.31 2.16 -7.48
N ALA A 40 -14.27 3.32 -6.82
CA ALA A 40 -13.13 3.69 -6.02
C ALA A 40 -12.88 2.52 -5.08
N THR A 41 -11.71 1.90 -5.20
CA THR A 41 -11.15 1.12 -4.11
C THR A 41 -11.11 2.09 -2.93
N GLU A 42 -11.96 1.84 -1.94
CA GLU A 42 -11.87 2.49 -0.64
C GLU A 42 -10.56 1.99 -0.01
N GLU A 43 -9.45 2.65 -0.37
CA GLU A 43 -8.22 2.59 0.40
C GLU A 43 -8.58 3.11 1.81
N PRO A 44 -8.40 2.32 2.87
CA PRO A 44 -8.84 2.70 4.20
C PRO A 44 -8.18 4.03 4.58
N GLU A 45 -9.03 4.98 4.95
CA GLU A 45 -8.74 6.36 5.28
C GLU A 45 -8.00 6.50 6.63
N ASP A 46 -7.02 5.64 6.92
CA ASP A 46 -6.04 5.84 8.01
C ASP A 46 -4.93 6.82 7.55
N ALA A 47 -5.32 7.88 6.87
CA ALA A 47 -4.43 8.88 6.31
C ALA A 47 -4.80 10.26 6.84
N MET A 48 -4.77 10.44 8.16
CA MET A 48 -4.33 11.67 8.86
C MET A 48 -4.43 11.56 10.39
N GLY A 49 -4.02 10.43 10.96
CA GLY A 49 -3.59 10.39 12.36
C GLY A 49 -2.08 10.62 12.40
N ASP A 50 -1.60 11.59 13.16
CA ASP A 50 -0.17 11.75 13.42
C ASP A 50 0.35 10.46 14.06
N ARG A 51 0.98 9.60 13.25
CA ARG A 51 1.53 8.33 13.73
C ARG A 51 2.82 8.65 14.48
N THR A 52 2.72 8.73 15.79
CA THR A 52 3.89 8.90 16.64
C THR A 52 4.61 7.56 16.75
N TYR A 53 5.89 7.55 16.37
CA TYR A 53 6.75 6.39 16.52
C TYR A 53 7.78 6.66 17.60
N ARG A 54 8.03 5.66 18.42
CA ARG A 54 9.14 5.66 19.35
C ARG A 54 10.20 4.69 18.87
N VAL A 55 11.43 5.18 18.84
CA VAL A 55 12.60 4.35 18.57
C VAL A 55 13.32 4.12 19.89
N THR A 56 13.56 2.86 20.23
CA THR A 56 14.35 2.46 21.39
C THR A 56 15.53 1.62 20.94
N GLU A 57 16.68 1.86 21.54
CA GLU A 57 17.89 1.07 21.30
C GLU A 57 17.95 -0.10 22.26
N ILE A 58 18.23 -1.28 21.71
CA ILE A 58 18.39 -2.53 22.46
C ILE A 58 19.63 -3.27 21.96
N VAL A 59 20.24 -4.06 22.84
CA VAL A 59 21.35 -4.93 22.48
C VAL A 59 20.91 -6.38 22.64
N GLY A 60 20.89 -7.13 21.55
CA GLY A 60 20.64 -8.57 21.56
C GLY A 60 21.95 -9.34 21.71
N THR A 61 21.93 -10.45 22.45
CA THR A 61 23.11 -11.29 22.66
C THR A 61 22.85 -12.75 22.29
N SER A 62 23.89 -13.42 21.76
CA SER A 62 23.87 -14.86 21.47
C SER A 62 25.28 -15.43 21.40
N GLY A 63 25.48 -16.69 21.81
CA GLY A 63 26.74 -17.40 21.64
C GLY A 63 26.92 -18.08 20.27
N GLU A 64 25.86 -18.18 19.48
CA GLU A 64 25.91 -18.95 18.22
C GLU A 64 26.09 -18.07 16.99
N SER A 65 25.33 -16.98 16.87
CA SER A 65 25.33 -16.14 15.67
C SER A 65 24.71 -14.76 15.88
N VAL A 66 25.00 -13.86 14.92
CA VAL A 66 24.41 -12.52 14.82
C VAL A 66 22.89 -12.57 14.61
N ASP A 67 22.39 -13.46 13.73
CA ASP A 67 20.94 -13.64 13.51
C ASP A 67 20.23 -14.11 14.78
N ALA A 68 20.81 -15.07 15.51
CA ALA A 68 20.27 -15.52 16.79
C ALA A 68 20.23 -14.37 17.81
N ALA A 69 21.25 -13.51 17.86
CA ALA A 69 21.28 -12.34 18.74
C ALA A 69 20.16 -11.34 18.39
N ILE A 70 19.90 -11.08 17.10
CA ILE A 70 18.81 -10.22 16.63
C ILE A 70 17.45 -10.78 17.05
N ARG A 71 17.19 -12.06 16.77
CA ARG A 71 15.93 -12.71 17.13
C ARG A 71 15.71 -12.71 18.65
N ASN A 72 16.76 -12.90 19.44
CA ASN A 72 16.69 -12.82 20.90
C ASN A 72 16.32 -11.41 21.37
N GLY A 73 16.96 -10.38 20.82
CA GLY A 73 16.66 -8.98 21.11
C GLY A 73 15.21 -8.61 20.78
N ILE A 74 14.76 -8.90 19.54
CA ILE A 74 13.40 -8.62 19.09
C ILE A 74 12.37 -9.39 19.93
N ARG A 75 12.62 -10.67 20.22
CA ARG A 75 11.74 -11.48 21.07
C ARG A 75 11.59 -10.90 22.47
N ARG A 76 12.68 -10.40 23.06
CA ARG A 76 12.63 -9.73 24.38
C ARG A 76 11.90 -8.40 24.31
N ALA A 77 12.09 -7.63 23.24
CA ALA A 77 11.38 -6.38 23.00
C ALA A 77 9.87 -6.60 22.82
N ALA A 78 9.46 -7.63 22.06
CA ALA A 78 8.06 -7.98 21.80
C ALA A 78 7.26 -8.36 23.05
N GLN A 79 7.93 -8.79 24.12
CA GLN A 79 7.27 -9.08 25.39
C GLN A 79 6.76 -7.80 26.06
N THR A 80 7.50 -6.69 25.94
CA THR A 80 7.22 -5.42 26.63
C THR A 80 6.56 -4.40 25.72
N LEU A 81 6.97 -4.34 24.45
CA LEU A 81 6.51 -3.38 23.46
C LEU A 81 5.48 -4.03 22.52
N ARG A 82 4.44 -3.29 22.15
CA ARG A 82 3.43 -3.69 21.16
C ARG A 82 3.67 -2.92 19.86
N HIS A 83 3.13 -3.41 18.74
CA HIS A 83 3.23 -2.75 17.43
C HIS A 83 4.67 -2.48 16.97
N LEU A 84 5.52 -3.51 17.07
CA LEU A 84 6.86 -3.52 16.47
C LEU A 84 6.71 -3.54 14.94
N ASP A 85 7.18 -2.49 14.28
CA ASP A 85 7.05 -2.36 12.82
C ASP A 85 8.39 -2.63 12.11
N TRP A 86 9.50 -2.05 12.61
CA TRP A 86 10.82 -2.25 12.00
C TRP A 86 11.95 -2.22 13.02
N PHE A 87 13.12 -2.72 12.61
CA PHE A 87 14.37 -2.60 13.34
C PHE A 87 15.52 -2.27 12.39
N GLU A 88 16.55 -1.61 12.93
CA GLU A 88 17.76 -1.22 12.23
C GLU A 88 18.97 -1.62 13.08
N VAL A 89 19.95 -2.29 12.48
CA VAL A 89 21.18 -2.67 13.18
C VAL A 89 22.15 -1.48 13.18
N THR A 90 22.56 -1.02 14.36
CA THR A 90 23.49 0.11 14.52
C THR A 90 24.94 -0.35 14.62
N GLU A 91 25.18 -1.42 15.38
CA GLU A 91 26.51 -1.99 15.56
C GLU A 91 26.45 -3.50 15.80
N VAL A 92 27.51 -4.18 15.34
CA VAL A 92 27.74 -5.60 15.61
C VAL A 92 29.06 -5.70 16.35
N ARG A 93 29.01 -6.23 17.57
CA ARG A 93 30.14 -6.42 18.47
C ARG A 93 30.24 -7.90 18.84
N GLY A 94 31.44 -8.32 19.22
CA GLY A 94 31.70 -9.67 19.69
C GLY A 94 32.61 -9.61 20.92
N HIS A 95 32.27 -10.36 21.95
CA HIS A 95 33.15 -10.64 23.08
C HIS A 95 34.04 -11.83 22.71
N ILE A 96 35.36 -11.65 22.86
CA ILE A 96 36.36 -12.64 22.49
C ILE A 96 36.96 -13.19 23.79
N GLU A 97 36.93 -14.51 23.96
CA GLU A 97 37.56 -15.24 25.06
C GLU A 97 38.37 -16.39 24.52
N ASP A 98 39.58 -16.57 25.04
CA ASP A 98 40.50 -17.65 24.65
C ASP A 98 40.79 -17.77 23.14
N GLY A 99 40.68 -16.65 22.42
CA GLY A 99 40.90 -16.58 20.97
C GLY A 99 39.68 -16.93 20.11
N GLU A 100 38.54 -17.24 20.74
CA GLU A 100 37.27 -17.56 20.08
C GLU A 100 36.20 -16.52 20.42
N VAL A 101 35.18 -16.39 19.58
CA VAL A 101 34.05 -15.50 19.87
C VAL A 101 33.12 -16.18 20.86
N ALA A 102 33.10 -15.68 22.10
CA ALA A 102 32.23 -16.20 23.15
C ALA A 102 30.78 -15.76 22.94
N HIS A 103 30.55 -14.47 22.70
CA HIS A 103 29.21 -13.90 22.55
C HIS A 103 29.17 -12.79 21.51
N PHE A 104 28.23 -12.91 20.58
CA PHE A 104 27.82 -11.84 19.68
C PHE A 104 26.88 -10.89 20.42
N GLN A 105 27.15 -9.60 20.31
CA GLN A 105 26.33 -8.51 20.83
C GLN A 105 25.93 -7.62 19.65
N VAL A 106 24.64 -7.51 19.39
CA VAL A 106 24.14 -6.73 18.25
C VAL A 106 23.30 -5.58 18.78
N GLY A 107 23.81 -4.36 18.63
CA GLY A 107 23.07 -3.14 18.89
C GLY A 107 22.08 -2.88 17.76
N MET A 108 20.81 -2.71 18.10
CA MET A 108 19.77 -2.38 17.13
C MET A 108 18.77 -1.38 17.70
N LYS A 109 18.31 -0.50 16.83
CA LYS A 109 17.19 0.40 17.07
C LYS A 109 15.91 -0.28 16.63
N VAL A 110 14.91 -0.24 17.49
CA VAL A 110 13.61 -0.84 17.24
C VAL A 110 12.56 0.25 17.26
N GLY A 111 11.84 0.38 16.15
CA GLY A 111 10.74 1.31 15.98
C GLY A 111 9.41 0.62 16.27
N PHE A 112 8.63 1.21 17.15
CA PHE A 112 7.26 0.79 17.41
C PHE A 112 6.32 2.00 17.43
N ARG A 113 5.08 1.76 17.06
CA ARG A 113 4.02 2.77 17.09
C ARG A 113 3.60 3.02 18.53
N LEU A 114 3.51 4.30 18.91
CA LEU A 114 2.84 4.69 20.14
C LEU A 114 1.35 4.84 19.86
N GLU A 115 0.56 4.26 20.75
CA GLU A 115 -0.86 4.60 20.87
C GLU A 115 -0.95 5.78 21.83
N ASP A 116 -1.68 6.81 21.44
CA ASP A 116 -1.95 7.94 22.33
C ASP A 116 -2.84 7.42 23.46
N SER A 117 -2.28 7.41 24.67
CA SER A 117 -3.04 7.11 25.88
C SER A 117 -3.87 8.34 26.20
N GLU A 118 -5.17 8.31 25.93
CA GLU A 118 -6.10 9.33 26.43
C GLU A 118 -6.16 9.35 27.97
#